data_AF-A0A3Q7XS03-F1
#
_entry.id   AF-A0A3Q7XS03-F1
#
_cell.length_a   1.000
_cell.length_b   1.000
_cell.length_c   1.000
_cell.angle_alpha   90.00
_cell.angle_beta   90.00
_cell.angle_gamma   90.00
#
_symmetry.space_group_name_H-M   'P 1'
#
loop_
_entity.id
_entity.type
_entity.pdbx_description
1 polymer ?
#
loop_
_entity_poly.entity_id
_entity_poly.type
_entity_poly.pdbx_seq_one_letter_code
_entity_poly.pdbx_strand_id
1 'polypeptide(L)'
;MSYVVQVVAKLHAILRPFLLRRMKSDVELMLPRKKEIIVYANMTEHQKSLQEHLINETLGKYLNDKLSIGRSVTKLNNLVLQLRKVCNHLDLLESAFDRSYFYPPVNEIIEQCGEFHLLN
;
A
#
# COMPACT_ATOMS: atom_id res chain seq x y z
N MET A 1 20.97 -30.67 -8.60
CA MET A 1 20.33 -30.61 -7.27
C MET A 1 21.35 -30.66 -6.11
N SER A 2 22.25 -31.65 -6.02
CA SER A 2 23.17 -31.81 -4.86
C SER A 2 24.14 -30.65 -4.61
N TYR A 3 24.59 -29.94 -5.65
CA TYR A 3 25.56 -28.83 -5.49
C TYR A 3 24.97 -27.63 -4.74
N VAL A 4 23.70 -27.28 -5.01
CA VAL A 4 23.01 -26.15 -4.37
C VAL A 4 22.86 -26.38 -2.86
N VAL A 5 22.55 -27.62 -2.47
CA VAL A 5 22.42 -28.00 -1.06
C VAL A 5 23.75 -27.85 -0.31
N GLN A 6 24.88 -28.21 -0.94
CA GLN A 6 26.21 -28.04 -0.35
C GLN A 6 26.60 -26.57 -0.18
N VAL A 7 26.25 -25.70 -1.13
CA VAL A 7 26.54 -24.25 -1.03
C VAL A 7 25.72 -23.62 0.09
N VAL A 8 24.42 -23.94 0.18
CA VAL A 8 23.54 -23.43 1.24
C VAL A 8 24.03 -23.86 2.63
N ALA A 9 24.43 -25.13 2.79
CA ALA A 9 24.94 -25.64 4.06
C ALA A 9 26.25 -24.93 4.51
N LYS A 10 27.17 -24.66 3.58
CA LYS A 10 28.39 -23.90 3.86
C LYS A 10 28.09 -22.47 4.29
N LEU A 11 27.16 -21.80 3.60
CA LEU A 11 26.75 -20.43 3.93
C LEU A 11 26.12 -20.38 5.33
N HIS A 12 25.23 -21.33 5.64
CA HIS A 12 24.62 -21.43 6.97
C HIS A 12 25.67 -21.67 8.06
N ALA A 13 26.68 -22.50 7.83
CA ALA A 13 27.76 -22.75 8.80
C ALA A 13 28.59 -21.49 9.12
N ILE A 14 28.86 -20.66 8.10
CA ILE A 14 29.59 -19.39 8.27
C ILE A 14 28.75 -18.37 9.01
N LEU A 15 27.44 -18.28 8.73
CA LEU A 15 26.55 -17.25 9.29
C LEU A 15 25.99 -17.59 10.68
N ARG A 16 25.91 -18.87 11.05
CA ARG A 16 25.34 -19.35 12.33
C ARG A 16 25.93 -18.72 13.60
N PRO A 17 27.25 -18.45 13.72
CA PRO A 17 27.80 -17.78 14.90
C PRO A 17 27.52 -16.26 14.94
N PHE A 18 27.14 -15.65 13.81
CA PHE A 18 26.91 -14.20 13.72
C PHE A 18 25.42 -13.81 13.75
N LEU A 19 24.52 -14.75 13.45
CA LEU A 19 23.08 -14.50 13.37
C LEU A 19 22.31 -15.44 14.30
N LEU A 20 21.57 -14.85 15.25
CA LEU A 20 20.60 -15.59 16.04
C LEU A 20 19.27 -15.69 15.28
N ARG A 21 18.92 -16.89 14.82
CA ARG A 21 17.63 -17.18 14.19
C ARG A 21 16.99 -18.38 14.90
N ARG A 22 15.83 -18.18 15.53
CA ARG A 22 15.00 -19.23 16.14
C ARG A 22 13.60 -19.17 15.56
N MET A 23 12.92 -20.31 15.42
CA MET A 23 11.51 -20.32 15.06
C MET A 23 10.65 -20.25 16.32
N LYS A 24 9.48 -19.60 16.24
CA LYS A 24 8.51 -19.55 17.37
C LYS A 24 8.06 -20.96 17.80
N SER A 25 8.01 -21.90 16.85
CA SER A 25 7.77 -23.32 17.11
C SER A 25 8.82 -23.97 18.03
N ASP A 26 10.04 -23.44 18.07
CA ASP A 26 11.16 -24.01 18.83
C ASP A 26 11.26 -23.41 20.24
N VAL A 27 10.36 -22.50 20.61
CA VAL A 27 10.42 -21.71 21.85
C VAL A 27 9.10 -21.79 22.63
N GLU A 28 7.95 -21.65 21.96
CA GLU A 28 6.65 -21.61 22.62
C GLU A 28 5.72 -22.73 22.13
N LEU A 29 5.48 -23.73 23.00
CA LEU A 29 4.63 -24.89 22.69
C LEU A 29 3.13 -24.58 22.76
N MET A 30 2.74 -23.52 23.47
CA MET A 30 1.33 -23.12 23.67
C MET A 30 0.83 -22.06 22.67
N LEU A 31 1.67 -21.60 21.74
CA LEU A 31 1.27 -20.56 20.79
C LEU A 31 0.42 -21.16 19.65
N PRO A 32 -0.82 -20.69 19.43
CA PRO A 32 -1.62 -21.14 18.30
C PRO A 32 -0.95 -20.79 16.97
N ARG A 33 -1.16 -21.64 15.95
CA ARG A 33 -0.60 -21.42 14.62
C ARG A 33 -1.13 -20.11 14.02
N LYS A 34 -0.22 -19.30 13.46
CA LYS A 34 -0.60 -18.11 12.69
C LYS A 34 -1.48 -18.55 11.51
N LYS A 35 -2.67 -17.96 11.40
CA LYS A 35 -3.51 -18.04 10.20
C LYS A 35 -3.33 -16.75 9.41
N GLU A 36 -3.10 -16.88 8.11
CA GLU A 36 -3.03 -15.76 7.18
C GLU A 36 -4.26 -15.81 6.30
N ILE A 37 -5.06 -14.74 6.35
CA ILE A 37 -6.32 -14.63 5.61
C ILE A 37 -6.18 -13.42 4.71
N ILE A 38 -6.37 -13.63 3.41
CA ILE A 38 -6.36 -12.57 2.41
C ILE A 38 -7.81 -12.16 2.18
N VAL A 39 -8.13 -10.90 2.51
CA VAL A 39 -9.44 -10.31 2.25
C VAL A 39 -9.31 -9.42 1.02
N TYR A 40 -10.14 -9.67 0.01
CA TYR A 40 -10.17 -8.87 -1.21
C TYR A 40 -11.16 -7.73 -1.05
N ALA A 41 -10.70 -6.50 -1.26
CA ALA A 41 -11.52 -5.30 -1.21
C ALA A 41 -11.88 -4.81 -2.61
N ASN A 42 -13.12 -4.37 -2.77
CA ASN A 42 -13.56 -3.67 -3.98
C ASN A 42 -13.22 -2.19 -3.87
N MET A 43 -12.74 -1.60 -4.95
CA MET A 43 -12.51 -0.15 -5.01
C MET A 43 -13.82 0.62 -5.18
N THR A 44 -13.93 1.78 -4.53
CA THR A 44 -15.04 2.70 -4.71
C THR A 44 -14.99 3.35 -6.10
N GLU A 45 -16.11 3.90 -6.57
CA GLU A 45 -16.16 4.58 -7.88
C GLU A 45 -15.18 5.74 -7.97
N HIS A 46 -15.04 6.50 -6.87
CA HIS A 46 -14.07 7.59 -6.76
C HIS A 46 -12.63 7.08 -6.90
N GLN A 47 -12.26 5.97 -6.23
CA GLN A 47 -10.94 5.36 -6.35
C GLN A 47 -10.66 4.90 -7.79
N LYS A 48 -11.65 4.29 -8.46
CA LYS A 48 -11.53 3.80 -9.84
C LYS A 48 -11.30 4.95 -10.83
N SER A 49 -12.09 6.02 -10.74
CA SER A 49 -11.94 7.20 -11.60
C SER A 49 -10.54 7.80 -11.46
N LEU A 50 -10.03 7.93 -10.23
CA LEU A 50 -8.70 8.48 -9.98
C LEU A 50 -7.58 7.57 -10.50
N GLN A 51 -7.75 6.25 -10.36
CA GLN A 51 -6.84 5.25 -10.94
C GLN A 51 -6.79 5.35 -12.47
N GLU A 52 -7.93 5.51 -13.14
CA GLU A 52 -7.98 5.69 -14.60
C GLU A 52 -7.26 6.98 -15.02
N HIS A 53 -7.47 8.08 -14.30
CA HIS A 53 -6.76 9.34 -14.55
C HIS A 53 -5.24 9.24 -14.33
N LEU A 54 -4.79 8.43 -13.37
CA LEU A 54 -3.38 8.13 -13.13
C LEU A 54 -2.76 7.32 -14.28
N ILE A 55 -3.44 6.26 -14.73
CA ILE A 55 -2.98 5.38 -15.81
C ILE A 55 -2.90 6.16 -17.13
N ASN A 56 -3.89 7.01 -17.39
CA ASN A 56 -3.95 7.81 -18.61
C ASN A 56 -3.06 9.08 -18.57
N GLU A 57 -2.29 9.29 -17.49
CA GLU A 57 -1.47 10.49 -17.25
C GLU A 57 -2.27 11.81 -17.32
N THR A 58 -3.61 11.75 -17.18
CA THR A 58 -4.52 12.89 -17.28
C THR A 58 -4.82 13.53 -15.93
N LEU A 59 -4.29 12.97 -14.84
CA LEU A 59 -4.47 13.48 -13.47
C LEU A 59 -4.20 15.00 -13.37
N GLY A 60 -3.16 15.49 -14.02
CA GLY A 60 -2.83 16.93 -14.00
C GLY A 60 -3.92 17.82 -14.62
N LYS A 61 -4.67 17.33 -15.62
CA LYS A 61 -5.82 18.06 -16.17
C LYS A 61 -7.02 17.97 -15.24
N TYR A 62 -7.31 16.79 -14.72
CA TYR A 62 -8.41 16.55 -13.79
C TYR A 62 -8.28 17.44 -12.54
N LEU A 63 -7.10 17.52 -11.94
CA LEU A 63 -6.85 18.35 -10.75
C LEU A 63 -6.87 19.85 -11.05
N ASN A 64 -6.40 20.27 -12.23
CA ASN A 64 -6.50 21.67 -12.65
C ASN A 64 -7.97 22.12 -12.78
N ASP A 65 -8.82 21.27 -13.36
CA ASP A 65 -10.24 21.55 -13.56
C ASP A 65 -11.01 21.57 -12.22
N LYS A 66 -10.72 20.61 -11.33
CA LYS A 66 -11.38 20.49 -10.02
C LYS A 66 -10.95 21.54 -9.00
N LEU A 67 -9.66 21.89 -8.94
CA LEU A 67 -9.09 22.65 -7.81
C LEU A 67 -8.45 23.98 -8.22
N SER A 68 -8.44 24.34 -9.51
CA SER A 68 -7.79 25.57 -10.01
C SER A 68 -6.32 25.71 -9.58
N ILE A 69 -5.62 24.60 -9.37
CA ILE A 69 -4.27 24.59 -8.82
C ILE A 69 -3.26 24.84 -9.95
N GLY A 70 -2.77 26.07 -10.07
CA GLY A 70 -1.70 26.46 -11.01
C GLY A 70 -0.33 25.81 -10.76
N ARG A 71 -0.26 24.71 -10.01
CA ARG A 71 0.96 23.92 -9.81
C ARG A 71 0.95 22.78 -10.81
N SER A 72 1.85 22.86 -11.79
CA SER A 72 2.17 21.75 -12.68
C SER A 72 2.38 20.50 -11.83
N VAL A 73 1.48 19.52 -11.97
CA VAL A 73 1.60 18.20 -11.35
C VAL A 73 2.90 17.64 -11.88
N THR A 74 3.94 17.82 -11.07
CA THR A 74 5.32 17.53 -11.43
C THR A 74 5.33 16.05 -11.74
N LYS A 75 5.65 15.72 -13.01
CA LYS A 75 5.75 14.36 -13.56
C LYS A 75 5.78 13.31 -12.46
N LEU A 76 4.73 12.49 -12.40
CA LEU A 76 4.62 11.41 -11.44
C LEU A 76 5.72 10.39 -11.74
N ASN A 77 6.91 10.58 -11.17
CA ASN A 77 8.07 9.71 -11.40
C ASN A 77 7.87 8.29 -10.86
N ASN A 78 6.76 8.03 -10.15
CA ASN A 78 6.43 6.72 -9.61
C ASN A 78 4.91 6.47 -9.64
N LEU A 79 4.41 6.06 -10.80
CA LEU A 79 3.01 5.67 -11.00
C LEU A 79 2.57 4.61 -9.98
N VAL A 80 3.42 3.60 -9.72
CA VAL A 80 3.12 2.51 -8.78
C VAL A 80 2.88 3.04 -7.36
N LEU A 81 3.67 4.00 -6.91
CA LEU A 81 3.48 4.62 -5.59
C LEU A 81 2.15 5.39 -5.52
N GLN A 82 1.75 6.08 -6.58
CA GLN A 82 0.48 6.82 -6.60
C GLN A 82 -0.72 5.87 -6.65
N LEU A 83 -0.65 4.80 -7.43
CA LEU A 83 -1.67 3.76 -7.44
C LEU A 83 -1.84 3.14 -6.05
N ARG A 84 -0.74 2.86 -5.34
CA ARG A 84 -0.79 2.38 -3.95
C ARG A 84 -1.48 3.38 -3.01
N LYS A 85 -1.29 4.69 -3.20
CA LYS A 85 -1.98 5.70 -2.40
C LYS A 85 -3.50 5.67 -2.65
N VAL A 86 -3.92 5.61 -3.92
CA VAL A 86 -5.34 5.58 -4.29
C VAL A 86 -6.05 4.36 -3.71
N CYS A 87 -5.42 3.19 -3.73
CA CYS A 87 -6.00 1.98 -3.12
C CYS A 87 -6.20 2.11 -1.61
N ASN A 88 -5.27 2.77 -0.90
CA ASN A 88 -5.35 2.95 0.55
C ASN A 88 -6.35 4.04 0.95
N HIS A 89 -6.30 5.22 0.32
CA HIS A 89 -7.27 6.32 0.52
C HIS A 89 -7.05 7.45 -0.49
N LEU A 90 -8.12 8.07 -1.01
CA LEU A 90 -8.00 9.17 -1.98
C LEU A 90 -7.33 10.42 -1.41
N ASP A 91 -7.63 10.79 -0.17
CA ASP A 91 -7.03 11.97 0.48
C ASP A 91 -5.51 11.91 0.55
N LEU A 92 -4.87 10.73 0.50
CA LEU A 92 -3.40 10.64 0.47
C LEU A 92 -2.80 11.17 -0.83
N LEU A 93 -3.62 11.24 -1.88
CA LEU A 93 -3.29 11.88 -3.14
C LEU A 93 -3.82 13.31 -3.16
N GLU A 94 -5.07 13.54 -2.76
CA GLU A 94 -5.71 14.86 -2.84
C GLU A 94 -5.19 15.87 -1.82
N SER A 95 -4.80 15.47 -0.61
CA SER A 95 -4.20 16.37 0.40
C SER A 95 -2.88 17.01 -0.02
N ALA A 96 -2.19 16.44 -1.01
CA ALA A 96 -1.02 17.08 -1.61
C ALA A 96 -1.38 18.30 -2.47
N PHE A 97 -2.65 18.41 -2.85
CA PHE A 97 -3.20 19.40 -3.76
C PHE A 97 -4.17 20.33 -3.04
N ASP A 98 -4.99 19.81 -2.14
CA ASP A 98 -5.89 20.59 -1.31
C ASP A 98 -5.10 21.46 -0.32
N ARG A 99 -5.49 22.73 -0.21
CA ARG A 99 -4.92 23.69 0.75
C ARG A 99 -5.72 23.74 2.04
N SER A 100 -6.85 23.04 2.11
CA SER A 100 -7.64 22.94 3.32
C SER A 100 -6.94 22.01 4.32
N TYR A 101 -6.82 22.46 5.56
CA TYR A 101 -6.35 21.64 6.68
C TYR A 101 -7.53 20.96 7.39
N PHE A 102 -8.67 20.83 6.71
CA PHE A 102 -9.90 20.32 7.29
C PHE A 102 -10.09 18.87 6.87
N TYR A 103 -10.16 17.97 7.84
CA TYR A 103 -10.44 16.57 7.56
C TYR A 103 -11.95 16.37 7.40
N PRO A 104 -12.39 15.62 6.37
CA PRO A 104 -13.79 15.25 6.24
C PRO A 104 -14.24 14.44 7.47
N PRO A 105 -15.55 14.43 7.77
CA PRO A 105 -16.10 13.63 8.86
C PRO A 105 -15.79 12.14 8.63
N VAL A 106 -15.63 11.39 9.73
CA VAL A 106 -15.22 9.97 9.72
C VAL A 106 -16.11 9.10 8.82
N ASN A 107 -17.41 9.40 8.75
CA ASN A 107 -18.34 8.66 7.91
C ASN A 107 -18.02 8.79 6.42
N GLU A 108 -17.66 9.99 5.96
CA GLU A 108 -17.28 10.22 4.57
C GLU A 108 -15.97 9.53 4.21
N ILE A 109 -14.99 9.51 5.14
CA ILE A 109 -13.71 8.80 4.97
C ILE A 109 -13.94 7.29 4.78
N ILE A 110 -14.86 6.71 5.56
CA ILE A 110 -15.18 5.29 5.47
C ILE A 110 -15.90 4.98 4.15
N GLU A 111 -16.82 5.83 3.72
CA GLU A 111 -17.56 5.64 2.46
C GLU A 111 -16.67 5.77 1.23
N GLN A 112 -15.63 6.60 1.29
CA GLN A 112 -14.74 6.86 0.16
C GLN A 112 -13.72 5.75 -0.09
N CYS A 113 -13.43 4.88 0.88
CA CYS A 113 -12.42 3.81 0.75
C CYS A 113 -12.99 2.41 1.00
N GLY A 114 -12.84 1.54 -0.01
CA GLY A 114 -13.32 0.16 0.06
C GLY A 114 -12.64 -0.69 1.13
N GLU A 115 -11.40 -0.37 1.52
CA GLU A 115 -10.72 -1.08 2.61
C GLU A 115 -11.33 -0.73 3.98
N PHE A 116 -11.68 0.54 4.21
CA PHE A 116 -12.33 0.94 5.48
C PHE A 116 -13.73 0.36 5.64
N HIS A 117 -14.45 0.17 4.54
CA HIS A 117 -15.76 -0.50 4.56
C HIS A 117 -15.68 -1.96 5.05
N LEU A 118 -14.55 -2.65 4.83
CA LEU A 118 -14.37 -4.05 5.28
C LEU A 118 -13.87 -4.17 6.72
N LEU A 119 -13.36 -3.08 7.28
CA LEU A 119 -12.81 -3.04 8.64
C LEU A 119 -13.86 -2.70 9.70
N ASN A 120 -15.01 -2.15 9.30
CA ASN A 120 -16.13 -1.76 10.16
C ASN A 120 -17.14 -2.91 10.31
#